data_AF-A0A2S6Q0U8-F1
#
_entry.id   AF-A0A2S6Q0U8-F1
#
_cell.length_a   1.000
_cell.length_b   1.000
_cell.length_c   1.000
_cell.angle_alpha   90.00
_cell.angle_beta   90.00
_cell.angle_gamma   90.00
#
_symmetry.space_group_name_H-M   'P 1'
#
loop_
_entity.id
_entity.type
_entity.pdbx_description
1 polymer ?
#
loop_
_entity_poly.entity_id
_entity_poly.type
_entity_poly.pdbx_seq_one_letter_code
_entity_poly.pdbx_strand_id
1 'polypeptide(L)' 'MYVHSDRLPTGAPRSQGRVSVKPWGLRRMTAAPAVAPGFARVELDPVSQTARYSDADGRPVARRVRGSANGDDVDPGA' A
#
# COMPACT_ATOMS: atom_id res chain seq x y z
N MET A 1 13.36 28.05 0.44
CA MET A 1 12.94 27.18 1.55
C MET A 1 11.56 27.63 2.00
N TYR A 2 10.55 26.75 2.08
CA TYR A 2 9.17 27.16 2.39
C TYR A 2 8.98 27.28 3.92
N VAL A 3 8.69 28.48 4.39
CA VAL A 3 8.67 28.91 5.82
C VAL A 3 7.47 28.34 6.61
N HIS A 4 6.55 27.62 5.98
CA HIS A 4 5.26 27.21 6.58
C HIS A 4 4.91 25.73 6.35
N SER A 5 5.91 24.88 6.12
CA SER A 5 5.73 23.44 5.84
C SER A 5 5.08 22.68 7.00
N ASP A 6 5.15 23.24 8.20
CA ASP A 6 4.56 22.75 9.46
C ASP A 6 3.04 22.99 9.56
N ARG A 7 2.46 23.85 8.71
CA ARG A 7 1.03 24.21 8.77
C ARG A 7 0.16 23.37 7.84
N LEU A 8 0.56 22.13 7.55
CA LEU A 8 -0.28 21.22 6.79
C LEU A 8 -1.52 20.88 7.63
N PRO A 9 -2.74 21.14 7.15
CA PRO A 9 -3.95 20.80 7.90
C PRO A 9 -3.99 19.29 8.13
N THR A 10 -3.88 18.87 9.39
CA THR A 10 -3.94 17.46 9.83
C THR A 10 -5.37 16.96 10.02
N GLY A 11 -6.37 17.84 9.88
CA GLY A 11 -7.78 17.50 10.00
C GLY A 11 -8.41 17.12 8.66
N ALA A 12 -9.43 16.25 8.71
CA ALA A 12 -10.28 16.00 7.55
C ALA A 12 -10.86 17.33 7.03
N PRO A 13 -10.84 17.59 5.72
CA PRO A 13 -11.39 18.82 5.17
C PRO A 13 -12.87 18.90 5.57
N ARG A 14 -13.23 19.96 6.31
CA ARG A 14 -14.63 20.26 6.61
C ARG A 14 -15.36 20.50 5.29
N SER A 15 -16.44 19.76 5.03
CA SER A 15 -17.23 19.95 3.82
C SER A 15 -17.95 21.31 3.89
N GLN A 16 -17.42 22.32 3.19
CA GLN A 16 -18.04 23.65 3.09
C GLN A 16 -19.28 23.67 2.17
N GLY A 17 -20.06 22.58 2.10
CA GLY A 17 -21.23 22.47 1.21
C GLY A 17 -20.93 22.55 -0.30
N ARG A 18 -19.66 22.68 -0.70
CA ARG A 18 -19.24 22.67 -2.11
C ARG A 18 -18.87 21.25 -2.51
N VAL A 19 -19.45 20.75 -3.59
CA VAL A 19 -19.05 19.48 -4.20
C VAL A 19 -17.59 19.61 -4.63
N SER A 20 -16.68 18.98 -3.89
CA SER A 20 -15.27 18.94 -4.27
C SER A 20 -15.16 18.08 -5.52
N VAL A 21 -14.78 18.69 -6.64
CA VAL A 21 -14.39 17.94 -7.84
C VAL A 21 -13.20 17.05 -7.49
N LYS A 22 -13.19 15.81 -7.99
CA LYS A 22 -12.05 14.90 -7.79
C LYS A 22 -10.78 15.58 -8.34
N PRO A 23 -9.68 15.65 -7.57
CA PRO A 23 -8.38 16.09 -8.04
C PRO A 23 -7.98 15.42 -9.36
N TRP A 24 -7.26 16.14 -10.23
CA TRP A 24 -6.87 15.67 -11.57
C TRP A 24 -6.20 14.28 -11.54
N GLY A 25 -5.37 14.01 -10.52
CA GLY A 25 -4.69 12.73 -10.36
C GLY A 25 -5.66 11.58 -10.11
N LEU A 26 -6.62 11.76 -9.19
CA LEU A 26 -7.63 10.74 -8.88
C LEU A 26 -8.60 10.48 -10.03
N ARG A 27 -8.78 11.44 -10.95
CA ARG A 27 -9.61 11.26 -12.14
C ARG A 27 -8.96 10.34 -13.18
N ARG A 28 -7.63 10.14 -13.13
CA ARG A 28 -6.88 9.29 -14.07
C ARG A 28 -6.50 7.93 -13.48
N MET A 29 -6.74 7.71 -12.19
CA MET A 29 -6.47 6.42 -11.55
C MET A 29 -7.66 5.48 -11.75
N THR A 30 -7.37 4.26 -12.19
CA THR A 30 -8.33 3.16 -12.10
C THR A 30 -8.45 2.73 -10.65
N ALA A 31 -9.67 2.56 -10.16
CA ALA A 31 -9.88 2.02 -8.82
C ALA A 31 -9.19 0.66 -8.70
N ALA A 32 -8.42 0.49 -7.63
CA ALA A 32 -7.85 -0.82 -7.33
C ALA A 32 -8.99 -1.83 -7.15
N PRO A 33 -8.83 -3.08 -7.64
CA PRO A 33 -9.81 -4.12 -7.39
C PRO A 33 -10.05 -4.29 -5.89
N ALA A 34 -11.32 -4.30 -5.47
CA ALA A 34 -11.71 -4.62 -4.10
C ALA A 34 -11.62 -6.15 -3.90
N VAL A 35 -10.40 -6.69 -3.87
CA VAL A 35 -10.16 -8.10 -3.58
C VAL A 35 -9.85 -8.22 -2.11
N ALA A 36 -10.65 -9.01 -1.40
CA ALA A 36 -10.33 -9.38 -0.02
C ALA A 36 -8.98 -10.12 -0.01
N PRO A 37 -8.00 -9.67 0.78
CA PRO A 37 -6.74 -10.37 0.87
C PRO A 37 -6.98 -11.78 1.42
N GLY A 38 -6.32 -12.78 0.84
CA GLY A 38 -6.33 -14.16 1.35
C GLY A 38 -5.54 -14.34 2.66
N PHE A 39 -5.25 -13.26 3.38
CA PHE A 39 -4.53 -13.21 4.63
C PHE A 39 -5.31 -12.34 5.62
N ALA A 40 -5.22 -12.67 6.91
CA ALA A 40 -5.87 -11.92 7.99
C ALA A 40 -4.90 -10.95 8.69
N ARG A 41 -3.60 -11.27 8.72
CA ARG A 41 -2.57 -10.46 9.36
C ARG A 41 -1.31 -10.37 8.50
N VAL A 42 -0.65 -9.23 8.58
CA VAL A 42 0.65 -8.97 7.95
C VAL A 42 1.58 -8.34 8.96
N GLU A 43 2.80 -8.87 9.04
CA GLU A 43 3.87 -8.31 9.87
C GLU A 43 5.10 -8.06 9.02
N LEU A 44 5.85 -7.01 9.34
CA LEU A 44 7.15 -6.76 8.75
C LEU A 44 8.20 -7.53 9.54
N ASP A 45 8.95 -8.39 8.85
CA ASP A 45 10.16 -8.98 9.40
C ASP A 45 11.23 -7.89 9.57
N PRO A 46 11.69 -7.58 10.79
CA PRO A 46 12.63 -6.49 11.02
C PRO A 46 14.02 -6.77 10.43
N VAL A 47 14.38 -8.03 10.21
CA VAL A 47 15.69 -8.41 9.66
C VAL A 47 15.66 -8.37 8.14
N SER A 48 14.71 -9.10 7.54
CA SER A 48 14.66 -9.21 6.07
C SER A 48 13.92 -8.04 5.40
N GLN A 49 13.22 -7.20 6.17
CA GLN A 49 12.35 -6.15 5.66
C GLN A 49 11.29 -6.69 4.67
N THR A 50 10.91 -7.95 4.85
CA THR A 50 9.86 -8.59 4.04
C THR A 50 8.57 -8.78 4.84
N ALA A 51 7.44 -8.77 4.13
CA ALA A 51 6.14 -9.00 4.74
C ALA A 51 5.88 -10.49 4.96
N ARG A 52 5.47 -10.86 6.18
CA ARG A 52 4.99 -12.18 6.58
C ARG A 52 3.46 -12.14 6.71
N TYR A 53 2.78 -13.06 6.03
CA TYR A 53 1.32 -13.10 5.95
C TYR A 53 0.80 -14.32 6.69
N SER A 54 -0.26 -14.17 7.49
CA SER A 54 -0.93 -15.29 8.14
C SER A 54 -2.45 -15.27 7.93
N ASP A 55 -3.07 -16.44 7.93
CA ASP A 55 -4.52 -16.60 7.92
C ASP A 55 -5.12 -16.26 9.30
N ALA A 56 -6.44 -16.43 9.44
CA ALA A 56 -7.15 -16.17 10.68
C ALA A 56 -6.74 -17.14 11.82
N ASP A 57 -6.23 -18.32 11.47
CA ASP A 57 -5.73 -19.33 12.41
C ASP A 57 -4.24 -19.13 12.74
N GLY A 58 -3.59 -18.11 12.17
CA GLY A 58 -2.16 -17.83 12.34
C GLY A 58 -1.24 -18.69 11.48
N ARG A 59 -1.76 -19.49 10.54
CA ARG A 59 -0.93 -20.27 9.62
C ARG A 59 -0.31 -19.36 8.56
N PRO A 60 0.96 -19.58 8.18
CA PRO A 60 1.60 -18.79 7.15
C PRO A 60 0.92 -18.99 5.80
N VAL A 61 0.64 -17.90 5.10
CA VAL A 61 0.06 -17.94 3.74
C VAL A 61 1.09 -17.50 2.72
N ALA A 62 1.20 -18.23 1.63
CA ALA A 62 2.09 -17.85 0.54
C ALA A 62 1.65 -16.52 -0.08
N ARG A 63 2.61 -15.62 -0.29
CA ARG A 63 2.39 -14.39 -1.05
C ARG A 63 1.95 -14.74 -2.47
N ARG A 64 0.70 -14.47 -2.84
CA ARG A 64 0.29 -14.47 -4.25
C ARG A 64 0.88 -13.23 -4.92
N VAL A 65 2.05 -13.37 -5.53
CA VAL A 65 2.63 -12.32 -6.37
C VAL A 65 1.75 -12.17 -7.60
N ARG A 66 1.01 -11.06 -7.69
CA ARG A 66 0.48 -10.58 -8.96
C ARG A 66 1.67 -9.98 -9.71
N GLY A 67 1.99 -10.53 -10.88
CA GLY A 67 3.21 -10.28 -11.65
C GLY A 67 3.78 -8.86 -11.49
N SER A 68 4.77 -8.72 -10.62
CA SER A 68 5.75 -7.65 -10.75
C SER A 68 6.80 -8.18 -11.69
N ALA A 69 6.80 -7.68 -12.92
CA ALA A 69 7.95 -7.76 -13.80
C ALA A 69 9.03 -6.83 -13.22
N ASN A 70 9.72 -7.27 -12.18
CA ASN A 70 11.01 -6.73 -11.76
C ASN A 70 11.82 -7.97 -11.42
N GLY A 71 12.73 -8.30 -12.34
CA GLY A 71 13.60 -9.46 -12.20
C GLY A 71 14.58 -9.25 -11.07
N ASP A 72 14.78 -10.32 -10.30
CA ASP A 72 16.04 -10.64 -9.65
C ASP A 72 16.18 -12.14 -9.82
N ASP A 73 16.75 -12.54 -10.97
CA ASP A 73 17.37 -13.85 -11.11
C ASP A 73 18.67 -13.77 -10.29
N VAL A 74 18.69 -14.42 -9.13
CA VAL A 74 19.94 -14.68 -8.40
C VAL A 74 20.42 -16.04 -8.86
N ASP A 75 21.50 -16.03 -9.64
CA ASP A 75 22.32 -17.19 -9.96
C ASP A 75 23.08 -17.64 -8.69
N PRO A 76 22.90 -18.89 -8.20
CA PRO A 76 23.64 -19.40 -7.06
C PRO A 76 24.93 -20.08 -7.54
N GLY A 77 25.99 -19.32 -7.81
CA GLY A 77 27.28 -19.90 -8.13
C GLY A 77 28.41 -18.92 -8.47
N ALA A 78 28.97 -18.24 -7.46
CA ALA A 78 30.31 -17.64 -7.53
C ALA A 78 31.01 -17.71 -6.16
#